data_AF-A0A9X6WIN9-F1
#
_entry.id   AF-A0A9X6WIN9-F1
#
_cell.length_a   1.000
_cell.length_b   1.000
_cell.length_c   1.000
_cell.angle_alpha   90.00
_cell.angle_beta   90.00
_cell.angle_gamma   90.00
#
_symmetry.space_group_name_H-M   'P 1'
#
loop_
_entity.id
_entity.type
_entity.pdbx_description
1 polymer ?
#
loop_
_entity_poly.entity_id
_entity_poly.type
_entity_poly.pdbx_seq_one_letter_code
_entity_poly.pdbx_strand_id
1 'polypeptide(L)'
;MSTGIPRSNFRLIEREYEDVIEEIRNGAAGLPSEPPGAIRKTIVFKDLTKLSCQEIISEGIIEFYQYDFYDNDGNIVMKFHSEPHEDKKYQTDTEPFHMHVRKDEHDLKASVRLPNKHFKELVQIINLIITSPHLHYAFTQQGGNATTVSVKKGKPVKRKR
;
A
#
# COMPACT_ATOMS: atom_id res chain seq x y z
N MET A 1 -18.29 -3.33 -9.64
CA MET A 1 -18.14 -1.86 -9.61
C MET A 1 -16.76 -1.57 -10.16
N SER A 2 -16.65 -0.73 -11.18
CA SER A 2 -15.36 -0.33 -11.75
C SER A 2 -14.70 0.73 -10.87
N THR A 3 -13.36 0.77 -10.78
CA THR A 3 -12.67 1.75 -9.92
C THR A 3 -12.73 3.18 -10.48
N GLY A 4 -12.98 3.33 -11.79
CA GLY A 4 -12.86 4.61 -12.50
C GLY A 4 -11.42 5.07 -12.72
N ILE A 5 -10.43 4.27 -12.33
CA ILE A 5 -9.00 4.58 -12.45
C ILE A 5 -8.49 4.02 -13.80
N PRO A 6 -7.81 4.82 -14.63
CA PRO A 6 -7.21 4.31 -15.86
C PRO A 6 -6.09 3.31 -15.55
N ARG A 7 -5.86 2.35 -16.45
CA ARG A 7 -4.73 1.41 -16.32
C ARG A 7 -3.40 2.14 -16.10
N SER A 8 -2.50 1.56 -15.31
CA SER A 8 -1.22 2.20 -15.02
C SER A 8 -0.32 2.27 -16.26
N ASN A 9 0.46 3.35 -16.36
CA ASN A 9 1.46 3.52 -17.41
C ASN A 9 2.86 3.13 -16.89
N PHE A 10 3.17 1.84 -16.93
CA PHE A 10 4.46 1.32 -16.45
C PHE A 10 5.67 1.89 -17.18
N ARG A 11 5.55 2.28 -18.45
CA ARG A 11 6.64 2.93 -19.19
C ARG A 11 6.92 4.34 -18.66
N LEU A 12 5.87 5.06 -18.28
CA LEU A 12 6.02 6.37 -17.66
C LEU A 12 6.64 6.23 -16.26
N ILE A 13 6.14 5.28 -15.46
CA ILE A 13 6.67 4.98 -14.12
C ILE A 13 8.16 4.63 -14.19
N GLU A 14 8.57 3.74 -15.09
CA GLU A 14 9.98 3.36 -15.24
C GLU A 14 10.89 4.57 -15.49
N ARG A 15 10.42 5.52 -16.31
CA ARG A 15 11.17 6.75 -16.63
C ARG A 15 11.18 7.75 -15.49
N GLU A 16 10.05 7.95 -14.81
CA GLU A 16 9.92 8.97 -13.75
C GLU A 16 10.62 8.58 -12.46
N TYR A 17 10.80 7.28 -12.22
CA TYR A 17 11.38 6.73 -11.01
C TYR A 17 12.67 5.93 -11.30
N GLU A 18 13.39 6.26 -12.38
CA GLU A 18 14.63 5.58 -12.78
C GLU A 18 15.76 5.65 -11.72
N ASP A 19 15.67 6.65 -10.83
CA ASP A 19 16.60 6.85 -9.73
C ASP A 19 16.37 5.86 -8.58
N VAL A 20 15.18 5.31 -8.42
CA VAL A 20 14.78 4.40 -7.33
C VAL A 20 14.35 3.00 -7.78
N ILE A 21 13.85 2.84 -9.00
CA ILE A 21 13.49 1.56 -9.61
C ILE A 21 14.75 0.96 -10.26
N GLU A 22 15.02 -0.30 -9.97
CA GLU A 22 16.06 -1.09 -10.64
C GLU A 22 15.54 -1.66 -11.96
N GLU A 23 14.35 -2.26 -11.94
CA GLU A 23 13.70 -2.81 -13.14
C GLU A 23 12.19 -3.02 -12.96
N ILE A 24 11.46 -3.09 -14.08
CA ILE A 24 10.05 -3.53 -14.11
C ILE A 24 9.94 -4.83 -14.91
N ARG A 25 9.73 -5.93 -14.19
CA ARG A 25 9.60 -7.28 -14.78
C ARG A 25 8.18 -7.53 -15.27
N ASN A 26 8.05 -8.33 -16.34
CA ASN A 26 6.75 -8.84 -16.77
C ASN A 26 6.29 -9.98 -15.86
N GLY A 27 5.05 -9.90 -15.40
CA GLY A 27 4.43 -10.87 -14.51
C GLY A 27 4.44 -10.46 -13.03
N ALA A 28 3.54 -11.08 -12.27
CA ALA A 28 3.34 -10.86 -10.84
C ALA A 28 2.86 -12.19 -10.24
N ALA A 29 3.39 -12.55 -9.06
CA ALA A 29 3.07 -13.82 -8.38
C ALA A 29 3.16 -15.08 -9.28
N GLY A 30 4.12 -15.11 -10.21
CA GLY A 30 4.30 -16.24 -11.15
C GLY A 30 3.33 -16.27 -12.34
N LEU A 31 2.44 -15.28 -12.47
CA LEU A 31 1.50 -15.16 -13.59
C LEU A 31 1.97 -14.09 -14.59
N PRO A 32 1.94 -14.36 -15.90
CA PRO A 32 2.27 -13.37 -16.92
C PRO A 32 1.14 -12.33 -17.08
N SER A 33 1.42 -11.22 -17.77
CA SER A 33 0.34 -10.33 -18.25
C SER A 33 -0.50 -11.02 -19.33
N GLU A 34 -1.79 -10.71 -19.39
CA GLU A 34 -2.72 -11.17 -20.43
C GLU A 34 -3.49 -9.98 -21.02
N PRO A 35 -2.86 -9.16 -21.87
CA PRO A 35 -3.52 -8.02 -22.48
C PRO A 35 -4.68 -8.46 -23.42
N PRO A 36 -5.79 -7.68 -23.50
CA PRO A 36 -5.99 -6.40 -22.82
C PRO A 36 -6.51 -6.52 -21.37
N GLY A 37 -6.93 -7.71 -20.93
CA GLY A 37 -7.75 -7.90 -19.73
C GLY A 37 -6.99 -7.96 -18.40
N ALA A 38 -5.69 -8.28 -18.41
CA ALA A 38 -4.88 -8.28 -17.21
C ALA A 38 -3.47 -7.74 -17.46
N ILE A 39 -3.04 -6.81 -16.62
CA ILE A 39 -1.66 -6.32 -16.57
C ILE A 39 -1.04 -6.82 -15.27
N ARG A 40 0.10 -7.50 -15.39
CA ARG A 40 0.85 -8.07 -14.27
C ARG A 40 2.31 -7.67 -14.40
N LYS A 41 2.82 -6.93 -13.42
CA LYS A 41 4.19 -6.41 -13.39
C LYS A 41 4.79 -6.56 -12.00
N THR A 42 6.09 -6.74 -11.92
CA THR A 42 6.82 -6.67 -10.65
C THR A 42 7.82 -5.53 -10.75
N ILE A 43 7.62 -4.49 -9.96
CA ILE A 43 8.60 -3.41 -9.83
C ILE A 43 9.63 -3.85 -8.79
N VAL A 44 10.90 -3.83 -9.16
CA VAL A 44 12.01 -4.09 -8.25
C VAL A 44 12.69 -2.75 -7.97
N PHE A 45 12.78 -2.38 -6.70
CA PHE A 45 13.47 -1.16 -6.28
C PHE A 45 14.97 -1.45 -6.08
N LYS A 46 15.80 -0.40 -6.06
CA LYS A 46 17.26 -0.52 -5.89
C LYS A 46 17.69 -1.09 -4.53
N ASP A 47 16.82 -1.05 -3.53
CA ASP A 47 17.01 -1.70 -2.23
C ASP A 47 16.54 -3.18 -2.22
N LEU A 48 16.20 -3.72 -3.39
CA LEU A 48 15.74 -5.10 -3.63
C LEU A 48 14.35 -5.45 -3.07
N THR A 49 13.66 -4.46 -2.49
CA THR A 49 12.22 -4.56 -2.20
C THR A 49 11.43 -4.63 -3.50
N LYS A 50 10.20 -5.14 -3.42
CA LYS A 50 9.40 -5.44 -4.62
C LYS A 50 7.97 -4.98 -4.45
N LEU A 51 7.40 -4.40 -5.50
CA LEU A 51 5.96 -4.15 -5.60
C LEU A 51 5.38 -5.02 -6.72
N SER A 52 4.67 -6.08 -6.33
CA SER A 52 3.93 -6.95 -7.25
C SER A 52 2.62 -6.27 -7.61
N CYS A 53 2.42 -5.99 -8.89
CA CYS A 53 1.27 -5.25 -9.41
C CYS A 53 0.39 -6.14 -10.27
N GLN A 54 -0.88 -6.28 -9.91
CA GLN A 54 -1.89 -6.96 -10.71
C GLN A 54 -3.09 -6.04 -10.94
N GLU A 55 -3.43 -5.80 -12.19
CA GLU A 55 -4.58 -4.99 -12.61
C GLU A 55 -5.46 -5.82 -13.53
N ILE A 56 -6.75 -5.91 -13.20
CA ILE A 56 -7.76 -6.44 -14.12
C ILE A 56 -8.41 -5.25 -14.81
N ILE A 57 -8.41 -5.27 -16.15
CA ILE A 57 -8.75 -4.14 -16.99
C ILE A 57 -10.00 -4.46 -17.81
N SER A 58 -10.94 -3.53 -17.82
CA SER A 58 -12.10 -3.51 -18.74
C SER A 58 -12.19 -2.15 -19.39
N GLU A 59 -12.27 -2.10 -20.72
CA GLU A 59 -12.42 -0.84 -21.48
C GLU A 59 -11.33 0.23 -21.15
N GLY A 60 -10.13 -0.21 -20.77
CA GLY A 60 -9.01 0.67 -20.41
C GLY A 60 -9.03 1.20 -18.96
N ILE A 61 -10.06 0.83 -18.19
CA ILE A 61 -10.24 1.16 -16.77
C ILE A 61 -9.91 -0.07 -15.93
N ILE A 62 -9.34 0.15 -14.75
CA ILE A 62 -9.10 -0.91 -13.77
C ILE A 62 -10.43 -1.29 -13.13
N GLU A 63 -10.86 -2.54 -13.28
CA GLU A 63 -12.00 -3.09 -12.53
C GLU A 63 -11.62 -3.37 -11.08
N PHE A 64 -10.47 -3.99 -10.87
CA PHE A 64 -9.82 -4.07 -9.57
C PHE A 64 -8.31 -4.31 -9.70
N TYR A 65 -7.57 -4.01 -8.65
CA TYR A 65 -6.14 -4.28 -8.56
C TYR A 65 -5.75 -4.93 -7.23
N GLN A 66 -4.60 -5.60 -7.25
CA GLN A 66 -3.87 -6.09 -6.10
C GLN A 66 -2.41 -5.67 -6.23
N TYR A 67 -1.99 -4.76 -5.34
CA TYR A 67 -0.61 -4.30 -5.27
C TYR A 67 0.00 -4.72 -3.93
N ASP A 68 0.94 -5.65 -3.99
CA ASP A 68 1.58 -6.24 -2.81
C ASP A 68 3.03 -5.77 -2.71
N PHE A 69 3.36 -5.09 -1.62
CA PHE A 69 4.70 -4.62 -1.32
C PHE A 69 5.44 -5.63 -0.43
N TYR A 70 6.62 -6.05 -0.88
CA TYR A 70 7.45 -7.06 -0.26
C TYR A 70 8.79 -6.47 0.17
N ASP A 71 9.29 -6.94 1.30
CA ASP A 71 10.69 -6.73 1.67
C ASP A 71 11.64 -7.62 0.83
N ASN A 72 12.95 -7.43 1.01
CA ASN A 72 13.97 -8.17 0.29
C ASN A 72 13.91 -9.69 0.56
N ASP A 73 13.45 -10.08 1.75
CA ASP A 73 13.28 -11.48 2.16
C ASP A 73 12.01 -12.11 1.58
N GLY A 74 11.17 -11.34 0.88
CA GLY A 74 9.95 -11.81 0.24
C GLY A 74 8.74 -11.87 1.18
N ASN A 75 8.80 -11.22 2.35
CA ASN A 75 7.64 -11.10 3.24
C ASN A 75 6.79 -9.89 2.84
N ILE A 76 5.47 -10.00 3.00
CA ILE A 76 4.55 -8.93 2.62
C ILE A 76 4.57 -7.86 3.72
N VAL A 77 4.99 -6.66 3.36
CA VAL A 77 5.03 -5.47 4.24
C VAL A 77 3.66 -4.82 4.28
N MET A 78 3.07 -4.59 3.11
CA MET A 78 1.78 -3.92 2.95
C MET A 78 1.11 -4.36 1.66
N LYS A 79 -0.21 -4.33 1.64
CA LYS A 79 -1.02 -4.56 0.44
C LYS A 79 -1.96 -3.40 0.19
N PHE A 80 -2.19 -3.07 -1.07
CA PHE A 80 -3.15 -2.07 -1.51
C PHE A 80 -4.08 -2.74 -2.52
N HIS A 81 -5.32 -2.95 -2.13
CA HIS A 81 -6.29 -3.72 -2.91
C HIS A 81 -7.51 -2.87 -3.23
N SER A 82 -8.16 -3.21 -4.34
CA SER A 82 -9.45 -2.64 -4.72
C SER A 82 -10.46 -3.70 -5.15
N GLU A 83 -10.33 -4.94 -4.67
CA GLU A 83 -11.30 -5.99 -4.92
C GLU A 83 -12.55 -5.84 -4.04
N PRO A 84 -13.76 -6.02 -4.59
CA PRO A 84 -14.97 -6.04 -3.77
C PRO A 84 -15.09 -7.36 -3.01
N HIS A 85 -15.51 -7.27 -1.74
CA HIS A 85 -15.81 -8.45 -0.92
C HIS A 85 -17.32 -8.61 -0.73
N GLU A 86 -17.83 -9.84 -0.87
CA GLU A 86 -19.25 -10.15 -0.58
C GLU A 86 -19.51 -10.27 0.92
N ASP A 87 -18.58 -10.86 1.67
CA ASP A 87 -18.71 -11.04 3.12
C ASP A 87 -18.33 -9.76 3.86
N LYS A 88 -19.29 -9.21 4.61
CA LYS A 88 -19.15 -7.98 5.41
C LYS A 88 -17.98 -8.02 6.38
N LYS A 89 -17.53 -9.19 6.86
CA LYS A 89 -16.40 -9.29 7.78
C LYS A 89 -15.05 -8.92 7.12
N TYR A 90 -14.99 -8.93 5.80
CA TYR A 90 -13.80 -8.55 5.04
C TYR A 90 -13.88 -7.14 4.44
N GLN A 91 -15.04 -6.50 4.52
CA GLN A 91 -15.25 -5.15 4.01
C GLN A 91 -14.64 -4.11 4.95
N THR A 92 -14.23 -2.98 4.38
CA THR A 92 -13.87 -1.78 5.14
C THR A 92 -14.80 -0.62 4.76
N ASP A 93 -14.77 0.48 5.51
CA ASP A 93 -15.59 1.67 5.23
C ASP A 93 -15.32 2.30 3.86
N THR A 94 -14.23 1.93 3.19
CA THR A 94 -13.79 2.48 1.91
C THR A 94 -13.84 1.45 0.78
N GLU A 95 -14.58 0.36 0.97
CA GLU A 95 -14.78 -0.68 -0.04
C GLU A 95 -15.06 -0.05 -1.43
N PRO A 96 -14.39 -0.51 -2.50
CA PRO A 96 -13.52 -1.68 -2.54
C PRO A 96 -12.07 -1.39 -2.12
N PHE A 97 -11.70 -0.13 -1.91
CA PHE A 97 -10.33 0.26 -1.60
C PHE A 97 -9.98 -0.02 -0.14
N HIS A 98 -8.95 -0.82 0.08
CA HIS A 98 -8.45 -1.11 1.42
C HIS A 98 -6.96 -1.42 1.39
N MET A 99 -6.34 -1.33 2.55
CA MET A 99 -4.96 -1.75 2.76
C MET A 99 -4.94 -3.00 3.63
N HIS A 100 -3.90 -3.81 3.46
CA HIS A 100 -3.53 -4.78 4.47
C HIS A 100 -2.18 -4.44 5.05
N VAL A 101 -2.05 -4.51 6.37
CA VAL A 101 -0.82 -4.18 7.10
C VAL A 101 -0.49 -5.29 8.09
N ARG A 102 0.77 -5.33 8.53
CA ARG A 102 1.22 -6.29 9.53
C ARG A 102 0.61 -5.96 10.89
N LYS A 103 0.11 -7.00 11.56
CA LYS A 103 -0.31 -6.91 12.95
C LYS A 103 0.87 -6.59 13.87
N ASP A 104 1.96 -7.33 13.69
CA ASP A 104 3.21 -7.29 14.44
C ASP A 104 4.34 -7.87 13.57
N GLU A 105 5.55 -7.99 14.11
CA GLU A 105 6.72 -8.50 13.39
C GLU A 105 6.61 -9.95 12.92
N HIS A 106 5.71 -10.75 13.49
CA HIS A 106 5.49 -12.15 13.12
C HIS A 106 4.43 -12.30 12.02
N ASP A 107 3.68 -11.23 11.73
CA ASP A 107 2.70 -11.22 10.64
C ASP A 107 3.36 -10.95 9.29
N LEU A 108 3.93 -11.99 8.69
CA LEU A 108 4.64 -11.91 7.40
C LEU A 108 3.70 -11.79 6.19
N LYS A 109 2.38 -11.76 6.40
CA LYS A 109 1.37 -11.75 5.33
C LYS A 109 0.55 -10.48 5.27
N ALA A 110 0.78 -9.52 6.18
CA ALA A 110 -0.04 -8.33 6.36
C ALA A 110 -1.52 -8.71 6.47
N SER A 111 -1.93 -9.22 7.63
CA SER A 111 -3.24 -9.83 7.83
C SER A 111 -4.33 -8.84 8.25
N VAL A 112 -3.95 -7.64 8.69
CA VAL A 112 -4.89 -6.64 9.24
C VAL A 112 -5.40 -5.74 8.12
N ARG A 113 -6.71 -5.72 7.89
CA ARG A 113 -7.35 -4.82 6.93
C ARG A 113 -7.61 -3.45 7.54
N LEU A 114 -7.30 -2.39 6.78
CA LEU A 114 -7.58 -1.01 7.14
C LEU A 114 -8.27 -0.28 5.96
N PRO A 115 -9.17 0.67 6.24
CA PRO A 115 -9.75 1.50 5.19
C PRO A 115 -8.68 2.34 4.50
N ASN A 116 -8.78 2.48 3.18
CA ASN A 116 -7.86 3.25 2.34
C ASN A 116 -8.58 4.44 1.68
N LYS A 117 -8.43 5.61 2.29
CA LYS A 117 -9.02 6.85 1.78
C LYS A 117 -8.15 7.57 0.75
N HIS A 118 -6.86 7.23 0.66
CA HIS A 118 -5.85 8.11 0.07
C HIS A 118 -5.05 7.49 -1.07
N PHE A 119 -4.63 6.24 -0.98
CA PHE A 119 -3.68 5.63 -1.90
C PHE A 119 -4.38 4.69 -2.88
N LYS A 120 -4.97 5.23 -3.94
CA LYS A 120 -5.81 4.48 -4.88
C LYS A 120 -5.11 4.20 -6.22
N GLU A 121 -4.16 5.03 -6.58
CA GLU A 121 -3.42 4.92 -7.84
C GLU A 121 -2.01 4.39 -7.59
N LEU A 122 -1.47 3.62 -8.53
CA LEU A 122 -0.13 3.03 -8.42
C LEU A 122 0.96 4.07 -8.14
N VAL A 123 0.88 5.24 -8.79
CA VAL A 123 1.84 6.36 -8.59
C VAL A 123 1.80 6.88 -7.15
N GLN A 124 0.61 6.98 -6.54
CA GLN A 124 0.47 7.41 -5.15
C GLN A 124 1.09 6.40 -4.19
N ILE A 125 0.97 5.11 -4.50
CA ILE A 125 1.52 4.01 -3.71
C ILE A 125 3.04 3.95 -3.84
N ILE A 126 3.58 4.09 -5.05
CA ILE A 126 5.04 4.20 -5.27
C ILE A 126 5.59 5.39 -4.48
N ASN A 127 4.94 6.55 -4.57
CA ASN A 127 5.34 7.74 -3.81
C ASN A 127 5.35 7.49 -2.30
N LEU A 128 4.33 6.80 -1.76
CA LEU A 128 4.31 6.42 -0.34
C LEU A 128 5.51 5.54 0.02
N ILE A 129 5.79 4.51 -0.78
CA ILE A 129 6.89 3.57 -0.55
C ILE A 129 8.23 4.30 -0.51
N ILE A 130 8.53 5.13 -1.52
CA ILE A 130 9.83 5.79 -1.64
C ILE A 130 10.04 6.90 -0.62
N THR A 131 8.97 7.57 -0.17
CA THR A 131 9.06 8.67 0.80
C THR A 131 8.99 8.20 2.25
N SER A 132 8.65 6.92 2.49
CA SER A 132 8.48 6.34 3.82
C SER A 132 9.55 5.28 4.10
N PRO A 133 10.80 5.67 4.42
CA PRO A 133 11.92 4.71 4.61
C PRO A 133 11.71 3.73 5.77
N HIS A 134 10.69 3.94 6.61
CA HIS A 134 10.36 3.09 7.75
C HIS A 134 9.11 2.23 7.52
N LEU A 135 8.60 2.12 6.29
CA LEU A 135 7.39 1.35 5.99
C LEU A 135 7.52 -0.13 6.42
N HIS A 136 8.74 -0.69 6.38
CA HIS A 136 9.05 -2.04 6.88
C HIS A 136 8.75 -2.26 8.37
N TYR A 137 8.70 -1.18 9.16
CA TYR A 137 8.44 -1.20 10.59
C TYR A 137 7.02 -0.72 10.94
N ALA A 138 6.18 -0.48 9.93
CA ALA A 138 4.81 -0.02 10.14
C ALA A 138 3.91 -1.20 10.57
N PHE A 139 3.72 -1.35 11.88
CA PHE A 139 2.80 -2.33 12.49
C PHE A 139 1.55 -1.64 13.04
N THR A 140 0.41 -2.34 13.07
CA THR A 140 -0.75 -1.84 13.82
C THR A 140 -0.48 -1.90 15.31
N GLN A 141 -0.77 -0.83 16.05
CA GLN A 141 -0.78 -0.91 17.52
C GLN A 141 -2.00 -1.73 17.97
N GLN A 142 -1.79 -2.90 18.57
CA GLN A 142 -2.83 -3.53 19.39
C GLN A 142 -2.72 -3.03 20.84
N GLY A 143 -3.78 -2.40 21.35
CA GLY A 143 -4.11 -2.45 22.78
C GLY A 143 -3.49 -1.41 23.73
N GLY A 144 -3.03 -0.25 23.25
CA GLY A 144 -2.75 0.88 24.14
C GLY A 144 -4.02 1.63 24.49
N ASN A 145 -4.57 1.44 25.71
CA ASN A 145 -5.49 2.42 26.27
C ASN A 145 -4.91 3.81 26.02
N ALA A 146 -5.71 4.72 25.47
CA ALA A 146 -5.35 6.13 25.35
C ALA A 146 -5.02 6.64 26.76
N THR A 147 -3.75 6.58 27.12
CA THR A 147 -3.26 7.26 28.31
C THR A 147 -3.28 8.72 27.92
N THR A 148 -4.38 9.37 28.27
CA THR A 148 -4.46 10.81 28.29
C THR A 148 -3.31 11.27 29.17
N VAL A 149 -2.22 11.71 28.55
CA VAL A 149 -1.18 12.45 29.24
C VAL A 149 -1.84 13.73 29.69
N SER A 150 -2.32 13.76 30.93
CA SER A 150 -2.79 14.96 31.58
C SER A 150 -1.59 15.90 31.67
N VAL A 151 -1.55 16.88 30.77
CA VAL A 151 -0.63 17.99 30.86
C VAL A 151 -0.95 18.72 32.16
N LYS A 152 -0.13 18.51 33.19
CA LYS A 152 -0.15 19.34 34.40
C LYS A 152 0.07 20.77 33.97
N LYS A 153 -0.99 21.59 34.02
CA LYS A 153 -0.90 23.05 33.86
C LYS A 153 0.16 23.57 34.83
N GLY A 154 1.31 23.97 34.29
CA GLY A 154 2.34 24.68 35.05
C GLY A 154 1.75 25.96 35.65
N LYS A 155 1.96 26.17 36.94
CA LYS A 155 1.54 27.40 37.63
C LYS A 155 2.23 28.61 36.98
N PRO A 156 1.52 29.73 36.77
CA PRO A 156 2.14 30.93 36.21
C PRO A 156 3.12 31.53 37.22
N VAL A 157 4.36 31.72 36.78
CA VAL A 157 5.41 32.40 37.54
C VAL A 157 5.07 33.89 37.61
N LYS A 158 4.72 34.39 38.80
CA LYS A 158 4.57 35.83 39.05
C LYS A 158 5.95 36.49 38.99
N ARG A 159 6.21 37.30 37.96
CA ARG A 159 7.32 38.26 37.97
C ARG A 159 6.97 39.40 38.93
N LYS A 160 7.73 39.55 40.01
CA LYS A 160 7.72 40.78 40.83
C LYS A 160 8.50 41.86 40.07
N ARG A 161 7.91 43.05 39.96
CA ARG A 161 8.62 44.32 39.76
C ARG A 161 8.94 44.90 41.12
#